data_AF-A0AAE0VS91-F1
#
_entry.id   AF-A0AAE0VS91-F1
#
_cell.length_a   1.000
_cell.length_b   1.000
_cell.length_c   1.000
_cell.angle_alpha   90.00
_cell.angle_beta   90.00
_cell.angle_gamma   90.00
#
_symmetry.space_group_name_H-M   'P 1'
#
loop_
_entity.id
_entity.type
_entity.pdbx_description
1 polymer ?
#
loop_
_entity_poly.entity_id
_entity_poly.type
_entity_poly.pdbx_seq_one_letter_code
_entity_poly.pdbx_strand_id
1 'polypeptide(L)'
;MTWLVKDGTGMLGRILFAWFQGSNLDCDAKRWRLFADVLNDLAIFIEILAPNFPPFFTFMICTAGTFKSIVGVAGGATRAALTQHQARRNNMADVSAKDGSQETVVNLAALLCNLVLIPLVTGKVWLIWTLYIVFTILHLFANYSAVTCVIMETFNKARFHILLQEYFGSNNVLPPAPVNFREPVLWATRRKLQINLGSSLQSKCKSIEDVKILQDVFEGSQYLLGVDFKKRKVHIVLHKNCTIEDQLNACYQAELVEYAWLHITSLSQVQITELQLLVQAIKEENMRDVLAISYQYARKTFLDVKSAMESMGWRTDIALLGADEWRAEWDFTTGLSDKKEM
;
A
#
# COMPACT_ATOMS: atom_id res chain seq x y z
N MET A 1 -36.48 -14.34 2.82
CA MET A 1 -35.35 -14.55 3.76
C MET A 1 -33.99 -14.52 3.07
N THR A 2 -33.72 -15.34 2.04
CA THR A 2 -32.41 -15.38 1.34
C THR A 2 -31.87 -14.02 0.90
N TRP A 3 -32.68 -13.19 0.23
CA TRP A 3 -32.26 -11.86 -0.21
C TRP A 3 -31.96 -10.90 0.94
N LEU A 4 -32.77 -10.92 2.00
CA LEU A 4 -32.55 -10.12 3.20
C LEU A 4 -31.21 -10.47 3.88
N VAL A 5 -30.91 -11.76 4.01
CA VAL A 5 -29.65 -12.24 4.62
C VAL A 5 -28.46 -11.92 3.72
N LYS A 6 -28.60 -12.07 2.39
CA LYS A 6 -27.58 -11.67 1.42
C LYS A 6 -27.24 -10.18 1.55
N ASP A 7 -28.26 -9.32 1.58
CA ASP A 7 -28.04 -7.88 1.65
C ASP A 7 -27.47 -7.47 3.02
N GLY A 8 -27.97 -8.06 4.11
CA GLY A 8 -27.45 -7.81 5.45
C GLY A 8 -25.98 -8.24 5.63
N THR A 9 -25.62 -9.43 5.15
CA THR A 9 -24.21 -9.91 5.18
C THR A 9 -23.30 -9.05 4.31
N GLY A 10 -23.76 -8.63 3.14
CA GLY A 10 -23.04 -7.67 2.30
C GLY A 10 -22.80 -6.32 2.99
N MET A 11 -23.82 -5.77 3.65
CA MET A 11 -23.72 -4.52 4.42
C MET A 11 -22.73 -4.63 5.59
N LEU A 12 -22.71 -5.75 6.31
CA LEU A 12 -21.72 -5.97 7.37
C LEU A 12 -20.31 -6.14 6.78
N GLY A 13 -20.18 -6.88 5.68
CA GLY A 13 -18.92 -7.11 4.99
C GLY A 13 -18.26 -5.80 4.54
N ARG A 14 -19.01 -4.89 3.92
CA ARG A 14 -18.47 -3.58 3.51
C ARG A 14 -18.01 -2.73 4.70
N ILE A 15 -18.75 -2.74 5.82
CA ILE A 15 -18.41 -1.94 7.01
C ILE A 15 -17.12 -2.47 7.63
N LEU A 16 -17.05 -3.78 7.85
CA LEU A 16 -15.87 -4.43 8.40
C LEU A 16 -14.65 -4.23 7.50
N PHE A 17 -14.81 -4.40 6.18
CA PHE A 17 -13.71 -4.22 5.25
C PHE A 17 -13.20 -2.77 5.21
N ALA A 18 -14.10 -1.78 5.15
CA ALA A 18 -13.74 -0.37 5.21
C ALA A 18 -12.99 -0.04 6.51
N TRP A 19 -13.46 -0.57 7.64
CA TRP A 19 -12.83 -0.40 8.94
C TRP A 19 -11.42 -1.00 9.00
N PHE A 20 -11.25 -2.23 8.51
CA PHE A 20 -9.95 -2.91 8.61
C PHE A 20 -8.92 -2.43 7.58
N GLN A 21 -9.36 -1.97 6.41
CA GLN A 21 -8.48 -1.77 5.27
C GLN A 21 -8.43 -0.34 4.74
N GLY A 22 -9.27 0.57 5.24
CA GLY A 22 -9.45 1.93 4.73
C GLY A 22 -8.14 2.67 4.45
N SER A 23 -7.24 2.74 5.43
CA SER A 23 -5.96 3.48 5.34
C SER A 23 -4.98 2.94 4.29
N ASN A 24 -5.14 1.68 3.88
CA ASN A 24 -4.27 1.03 2.89
C ASN A 24 -4.82 1.11 1.46
N LEU A 25 -6.10 1.47 1.27
CA LEU A 25 -6.73 1.53 -0.05
C LEU A 25 -6.11 2.63 -0.93
N ASP A 26 -5.81 3.79 -0.33
CA ASP A 26 -5.14 4.90 -1.03
C ASP A 26 -3.67 4.61 -1.33
N CYS A 27 -3.01 3.86 -0.43
CA CYS A 27 -1.58 3.55 -0.56
C CYS A 27 -1.29 2.65 -1.77
N ASP A 28 -2.09 1.59 -1.95
CA ASP A 28 -1.85 0.56 -2.96
C ASP A 28 -3.00 0.49 -3.98
N ALA A 29 -3.41 1.65 -4.51
CA ALA A 29 -4.61 1.78 -5.32
C ALA A 29 -4.66 0.82 -6.53
N LYS A 30 -3.53 0.61 -7.22
CA LYS A 30 -3.42 -0.32 -8.36
C LYS A 30 -3.69 -1.77 -7.96
N ARG A 31 -3.11 -2.19 -6.83
CA ARG A 31 -3.25 -3.56 -6.31
C ARG A 31 -4.66 -3.80 -5.82
N TRP A 32 -5.24 -2.84 -5.09
CA TRP A 32 -6.62 -2.94 -4.62
C TRP A 32 -7.62 -2.94 -5.78
N ARG A 33 -7.34 -2.22 -6.86
CA ARG A 33 -8.17 -2.24 -8.07
C ARG A 33 -8.17 -3.64 -8.67
N LEU A 34 -6.99 -4.20 -8.93
CA LEU A 34 -6.87 -5.55 -9.51
C LEU A 34 -7.42 -6.64 -8.57
N PHE A 35 -7.26 -6.49 -7.26
CA PHE A 35 -7.88 -7.38 -6.27
C PHE A 35 -9.41 -7.32 -6.35
N ALA A 36 -9.99 -6.12 -6.46
CA ALA A 36 -11.44 -5.96 -6.60
C ALA A 36 -11.95 -6.63 -7.89
N ASP A 37 -11.23 -6.52 -9.00
CA ASP A 37 -11.59 -7.18 -10.26
C ASP A 37 -11.59 -8.71 -10.13
N VAL A 38 -10.54 -9.29 -9.52
CA VAL A 38 -10.46 -10.74 -9.24
C VAL A 38 -11.57 -11.20 -8.30
N LEU A 39 -11.83 -10.45 -7.23
CA LEU A 39 -12.85 -10.80 -6.25
C LEU A 39 -14.26 -10.70 -6.84
N ASN A 40 -14.50 -9.76 -7.77
CA ASN A 40 -15.75 -9.64 -8.51
C ASN A 40 -15.99 -10.85 -9.40
N ASP A 41 -14.99 -11.27 -10.17
CA ASP A 41 -15.09 -12.47 -11.02
C ASP A 41 -15.34 -13.72 -10.17
N LEU A 42 -14.68 -13.86 -9.02
CA LEU A 42 -14.94 -14.94 -8.07
C LEU A 42 -16.38 -14.91 -7.53
N ALA A 43 -16.94 -13.73 -7.27
CA ALA A 43 -18.34 -13.62 -6.86
C ALA A 43 -19.30 -14.07 -7.96
N ILE A 44 -19.04 -13.67 -9.21
CA ILE A 44 -19.82 -14.09 -10.38
C ILE A 44 -19.72 -15.61 -10.57
N PHE A 45 -18.53 -16.20 -10.42
CA PHE A 45 -18.33 -17.65 -10.43
C PHE A 45 -19.24 -18.37 -9.42
N ILE A 46 -19.25 -17.89 -8.17
CA ILE A 46 -20.08 -18.47 -7.10
C ILE A 46 -21.57 -18.36 -7.46
N GLU A 47 -22.02 -17.24 -8.03
CA GLU A 47 -23.40 -17.05 -8.46
C GLU A 47 -23.82 -17.99 -9.60
N ILE A 48 -22.94 -18.20 -10.60
CA ILE A 48 -23.18 -19.16 -11.69
C ILE A 48 -23.22 -20.60 -11.15
N LEU A 49 -22.38 -20.91 -10.15
CA LEU A 49 -22.29 -22.24 -9.57
C LEU A 49 -23.45 -22.57 -8.60
N ALA A 50 -23.97 -21.58 -7.88
CA ALA A 50 -24.93 -21.74 -6.78
C ALA A 50 -26.19 -22.57 -7.11
N PRO A 51 -26.83 -22.45 -8.29
CA PRO A 51 -28.00 -23.26 -8.64
C PRO A 51 -27.74 -24.77 -8.64
N ASN A 52 -26.49 -25.21 -8.81
CA ASN A 52 -26.12 -26.63 -8.78
C ASN A 52 -26.06 -27.22 -7.36
N PHE A 53 -26.14 -26.38 -6.31
CA PHE A 53 -26.09 -26.79 -4.92
C PHE A 53 -27.27 -26.23 -4.11
N PRO A 54 -28.52 -26.68 -4.37
CA PRO A 54 -29.72 -26.15 -3.70
C PRO A 54 -29.62 -26.09 -2.16
N PRO A 55 -29.06 -27.10 -1.45
CA PRO A 55 -28.92 -27.03 0.01
C PRO A 55 -28.01 -25.90 0.51
N PHE A 56 -27.02 -25.49 -0.30
CA PHE A 56 -26.03 -24.45 0.04
C PHE A 56 -26.29 -23.12 -0.67
N PHE A 57 -27.33 -23.03 -1.49
CA PHE A 57 -27.62 -21.87 -2.35
C PHE A 57 -27.57 -20.55 -1.59
N THR A 58 -28.29 -20.45 -0.48
CA THR A 58 -28.33 -19.23 0.34
C THR A 58 -26.94 -18.83 0.83
N PHE A 59 -26.14 -19.78 1.33
CA PHE A 59 -24.79 -19.52 1.80
C PHE A 59 -23.87 -19.00 0.68
N MET A 60 -23.94 -19.63 -0.50
CA MET A 60 -23.15 -19.24 -1.67
C MET A 60 -23.49 -17.82 -2.14
N ILE A 61 -24.79 -17.50 -2.27
CA ILE A 61 -25.22 -16.17 -2.70
C ILE A 61 -24.90 -15.09 -1.66
N CYS A 62 -24.97 -15.40 -0.35
CA CYS A 62 -24.51 -14.48 0.70
C CYS A 62 -23.00 -14.22 0.62
N THR A 63 -22.21 -15.26 0.35
CA THR A 63 -20.75 -15.15 0.15
C THR A 63 -20.43 -14.26 -1.06
N ALA A 64 -21.08 -14.52 -2.19
CA ALA A 64 -20.93 -13.70 -3.40
C ALA A 64 -21.37 -12.24 -3.17
N GLY A 65 -22.47 -12.01 -2.46
CA GLY A 65 -22.93 -10.68 -2.08
C GLY A 65 -21.95 -9.93 -1.18
N THR A 66 -21.32 -10.65 -0.24
CA THR A 66 -20.24 -10.10 0.61
C THR A 66 -19.04 -9.70 -0.23
N PHE A 67 -18.59 -10.56 -1.15
CA PHE A 67 -17.50 -10.25 -2.08
C PHE A 67 -17.80 -9.02 -2.93
N LYS A 68 -18.98 -8.94 -3.56
CA LYS A 68 -19.40 -7.75 -4.33
C LYS A 68 -19.46 -6.48 -3.49
N SER A 69 -19.83 -6.59 -2.22
CA SER A 69 -19.85 -5.46 -1.30
C SER A 69 -18.44 -4.95 -0.99
N ILE A 70 -17.48 -5.85 -0.80
CA ILE A 70 -16.05 -5.53 -0.65
C ILE A 70 -15.50 -4.89 -1.94
N VAL A 71 -15.84 -5.47 -3.10
CA VAL A 71 -15.49 -4.91 -4.42
C VAL A 71 -16.01 -3.49 -4.57
N GLY A 72 -17.24 -3.19 -4.15
CA GLY A 72 -17.78 -1.84 -4.21
C GLY A 72 -16.95 -0.83 -3.42
N VAL A 73 -16.48 -1.20 -2.22
CA VAL A 73 -15.64 -0.33 -1.38
C VAL A 73 -14.24 -0.16 -1.99
N ALA A 74 -13.56 -1.25 -2.33
CA ALA A 74 -12.22 -1.20 -2.90
C ALA A 74 -12.21 -0.51 -4.28
N GLY A 75 -13.16 -0.85 -5.14
CA GLY A 75 -13.35 -0.22 -6.45
C GLY A 75 -13.65 1.27 -6.34
N GLY A 76 -14.53 1.68 -5.42
CA GLY A 76 -14.84 3.08 -5.17
C GLY A 76 -13.63 3.89 -4.68
N ALA A 77 -12.91 3.38 -3.67
CA ALA A 77 -11.73 4.06 -3.13
C ALA A 77 -10.60 4.18 -4.17
N THR A 78 -10.29 3.09 -4.87
CA THR A 78 -9.22 3.11 -5.89
C THR A 78 -9.58 3.95 -7.11
N ARG A 79 -10.87 4.02 -7.47
CA ARG A 79 -11.36 4.96 -8.48
C ARG A 79 -11.14 6.40 -8.03
N ALA A 80 -11.47 6.75 -6.80
CA ALA A 80 -11.21 8.10 -6.26
C ALA A 80 -9.71 8.46 -6.33
N ALA A 81 -8.82 7.57 -5.90
CA ALA A 81 -7.37 7.77 -5.96
C ALA A 81 -6.86 7.95 -7.40
N LEU A 82 -7.36 7.17 -8.36
CA LEU A 82 -7.01 7.30 -9.79
C LEU A 82 -7.57 8.59 -10.41
N THR A 83 -8.79 8.97 -10.07
CA THR A 83 -9.38 10.25 -10.50
C THR A 83 -8.58 11.43 -9.97
N GLN A 84 -8.12 11.38 -8.71
CA GLN A 84 -7.23 12.39 -8.14
C GLN A 84 -5.90 12.46 -8.89
N HIS A 85 -5.31 11.32 -9.25
CA HIS A 85 -4.09 11.28 -10.04
C HIS A 85 -4.29 11.89 -11.45
N GLN A 86 -5.42 11.60 -12.10
CA GLN A 86 -5.77 12.10 -13.43
C GLN A 86 -6.18 13.58 -13.44
N ALA A 87 -6.57 14.15 -12.30
CA ALA A 87 -6.97 15.54 -12.14
C ALA A 87 -5.78 16.51 -12.14
N ARG A 88 -5.00 16.54 -13.24
CA ARG A 88 -3.75 17.31 -13.39
C ARG A 88 -3.92 18.83 -13.34
N ARG A 89 -5.14 19.35 -13.45
CA ARG A 89 -5.45 20.79 -13.43
C ARG A 89 -6.35 21.17 -12.26
N ASN A 90 -6.24 20.47 -11.13
CA ASN A 90 -7.15 20.59 -9.99
C ASN A 90 -8.63 20.46 -10.39
N ASN A 91 -8.89 19.65 -11.43
CA ASN A 91 -10.17 19.51 -12.12
C ASN A 91 -10.85 18.18 -11.79
N MET A 92 -10.83 17.78 -10.51
CA MET A 92 -11.32 16.46 -10.07
C MET A 92 -12.79 16.22 -10.44
N ALA A 93 -13.64 17.25 -10.30
CA ALA A 93 -15.06 17.15 -10.67
C ALA A 93 -15.27 16.89 -12.17
N ASP A 94 -14.50 17.55 -13.03
CA ASP A 94 -14.57 17.37 -14.50
C ASP A 94 -14.11 15.97 -14.91
N VAL A 95 -13.00 15.48 -14.33
CA VAL A 95 -12.52 14.11 -14.57
C VAL A 95 -13.56 13.09 -14.11
N SER A 96 -14.10 13.25 -12.90
CA SER A 96 -15.14 12.37 -12.35
C SER A 96 -16.41 12.33 -13.21
N ALA A 97 -16.88 13.50 -13.68
CA ALA A 97 -18.06 13.58 -14.54
C ALA A 97 -17.86 12.89 -15.90
N LYS A 98 -16.67 13.03 -16.50
CA LYS A 98 -16.31 12.38 -17.77
C LYS A 98 -16.17 10.87 -17.60
N ASP A 99 -15.54 10.42 -16.53
CA ASP A 99 -15.40 9.00 -16.19
C ASP A 99 -16.79 8.35 -15.95
N GLY A 100 -17.67 9.01 -15.19
CA GLY A 100 -19.06 8.55 -15.02
C GLY A 100 -19.87 8.50 -16.34
N SER A 101 -19.60 9.43 -17.26
CA SER A 101 -20.20 9.40 -18.60
C SER A 101 -19.68 8.23 -19.43
N GLN A 102 -18.39 7.90 -19.35
CA GLN A 102 -17.81 6.73 -20.02
C GLN A 102 -18.43 5.43 -19.49
N GLU A 103 -18.56 5.30 -18.17
CA GLU A 103 -19.23 4.16 -17.54
C GLU A 103 -20.68 4.03 -18.03
N THR A 104 -21.42 5.13 -18.14
CA THR A 104 -22.80 5.12 -18.64
C THR A 104 -22.89 4.61 -20.08
N VAL A 105 -22.00 5.07 -20.96
CA VAL A 105 -21.96 4.60 -22.36
C VAL A 105 -21.59 3.11 -22.44
N VAL A 106 -20.62 2.66 -21.65
CA VAL A 106 -20.24 1.23 -21.59
C VAL A 106 -21.40 0.37 -21.08
N ASN A 107 -22.11 0.82 -20.04
CA ASN A 107 -23.29 0.11 -19.52
C ASN A 107 -24.44 0.06 -20.54
N LEU A 108 -24.65 1.13 -21.32
CA LEU A 108 -25.63 1.12 -22.40
C LEU A 108 -25.24 0.11 -23.50
N ALA A 109 -23.97 0.08 -23.91
CA ALA A 109 -23.49 -0.90 -24.87
C ALA A 109 -23.63 -2.34 -24.33
N ALA A 110 -23.29 -2.57 -23.06
CA ALA A 110 -23.45 -3.86 -22.39
C ALA A 110 -24.92 -4.29 -22.35
N LEU A 111 -25.85 -3.38 -22.09
CA LEU A 111 -27.30 -3.66 -22.14
C LEU A 111 -27.72 -4.15 -23.53
N LEU A 112 -27.31 -3.45 -24.59
CA LEU A 112 -27.62 -3.85 -25.97
C LEU A 112 -27.01 -5.21 -26.32
N CYS A 113 -25.75 -5.45 -25.94
CA CYS A 113 -25.10 -6.75 -26.11
C CYS A 113 -25.84 -7.86 -25.35
N ASN A 114 -26.30 -7.60 -24.13
CA ASN A 114 -27.03 -8.57 -23.30
C ASN A 114 -28.38 -8.96 -23.92
N LEU A 115 -29.09 -8.02 -24.56
CA LEU A 115 -30.35 -8.31 -25.26
C LEU A 115 -30.17 -9.34 -26.38
N VAL A 116 -29.00 -9.34 -27.03
CA VAL A 116 -28.66 -10.32 -28.08
C VAL A 116 -28.09 -11.60 -27.48
N LEU A 117 -27.20 -11.51 -26.49
CA LEU A 117 -26.49 -12.65 -25.92
C LEU A 117 -27.37 -13.56 -25.08
N ILE A 118 -28.25 -13.01 -24.23
CA ILE A 118 -29.07 -13.80 -23.29
C ILE A 118 -29.89 -14.88 -24.03
N PRO A 119 -30.67 -14.57 -25.08
CA PRO A 119 -31.42 -15.60 -25.81
C PRO A 119 -30.52 -16.67 -26.44
N LEU A 120 -29.31 -16.30 -26.89
CA LEU A 120 -28.38 -17.22 -27.55
C LEU A 120 -27.74 -18.23 -26.57
N VAL A 121 -27.49 -17.82 -25.33
CA VAL A 121 -26.82 -18.63 -24.30
C VAL A 121 -27.79 -19.37 -23.37
N THR A 122 -29.05 -18.94 -23.29
CA THR A 122 -30.04 -19.52 -22.37
C THR A 122 -30.20 -21.03 -22.63
N GLY A 123 -30.12 -21.83 -21.55
CA GLY A 123 -30.19 -23.29 -21.61
C GLY A 123 -28.93 -24.00 -22.10
N LYS A 124 -27.87 -23.29 -22.52
CA LYS A 124 -26.62 -23.86 -23.04
C LYS A 124 -25.49 -23.74 -22.02
N VAL A 125 -25.49 -24.63 -21.02
CA VAL A 125 -24.52 -24.61 -19.89
C VAL A 125 -23.07 -24.57 -20.35
N TRP A 126 -22.69 -25.38 -21.35
CA TRP A 126 -21.33 -25.37 -21.92
C TRP A 126 -20.93 -24.01 -22.48
N LEU A 127 -21.86 -23.32 -23.16
CA LEU A 127 -21.59 -22.00 -23.74
C LEU A 127 -21.47 -20.94 -22.65
N ILE A 128 -22.29 -21.01 -21.59
CA ILE A 128 -22.20 -20.11 -20.43
C ILE A 128 -20.82 -20.21 -19.78
N TRP A 129 -20.35 -21.42 -19.46
CA TRP A 129 -19.03 -21.62 -18.84
C TRP A 129 -17.88 -21.22 -19.77
N THR A 130 -17.99 -21.53 -21.06
CA THR A 130 -16.96 -21.14 -22.04
C THR A 130 -16.85 -19.61 -22.13
N LEU A 131 -17.97 -18.90 -22.27
CA LEU A 131 -17.98 -17.44 -22.32
C LEU A 131 -17.51 -16.83 -21.01
N TYR A 132 -17.94 -17.37 -19.86
CA TYR A 132 -17.48 -16.92 -18.56
C TYR A 132 -15.95 -17.00 -18.45
N ILE A 133 -15.34 -18.15 -18.76
CA ILE A 133 -13.88 -18.33 -18.68
C ILE A 133 -13.15 -17.36 -19.63
N VAL A 134 -13.61 -17.26 -20.89
CA VAL A 134 -12.98 -16.37 -21.88
C VAL A 134 -13.08 -14.91 -21.45
N PHE A 135 -14.25 -14.45 -21.02
CA PHE A 135 -14.46 -13.08 -20.58
C PHE A 135 -13.72 -12.76 -19.28
N THR A 136 -13.65 -13.68 -18.32
CA THR A 136 -12.85 -13.49 -17.10
C THR A 136 -11.36 -13.35 -17.43
N ILE A 137 -10.81 -14.20 -18.31
CA ILE A 137 -9.40 -14.06 -18.74
C ILE A 137 -9.16 -12.71 -19.41
N LEU A 138 -10.04 -12.33 -20.34
CA LEU A 138 -9.93 -11.04 -21.04
C LEU A 138 -10.05 -9.86 -20.07
N HIS A 139 -11.02 -9.91 -19.16
CA HIS A 139 -11.29 -8.89 -18.14
C HIS A 139 -10.07 -8.68 -17.23
N LEU A 140 -9.53 -9.76 -16.67
CA LEU A 140 -8.37 -9.67 -15.78
C LEU A 140 -7.10 -9.25 -16.52
N PHE A 141 -6.90 -9.71 -17.76
CA PHE A 141 -5.76 -9.28 -18.58
C PHE A 141 -5.84 -7.77 -18.93
N ALA A 142 -7.02 -7.29 -19.32
CA ALA A 142 -7.24 -5.89 -19.65
C ALA A 142 -7.03 -5.00 -18.42
N ASN A 143 -7.58 -5.39 -17.26
CA ASN A 143 -7.40 -4.64 -16.02
C ASN A 143 -5.96 -4.67 -15.52
N TYR A 144 -5.27 -5.82 -15.60
CA TYR A 144 -3.84 -5.91 -15.30
C TYR A 144 -3.01 -4.97 -16.18
N SER A 145 -3.29 -4.95 -17.49
CA SER A 145 -2.63 -4.05 -18.44
C SER A 145 -2.92 -2.58 -18.10
N ALA A 146 -4.18 -2.25 -17.78
CA ALA A 146 -4.58 -0.90 -17.40
C ALA A 146 -3.82 -0.40 -16.16
N VAL A 147 -3.81 -1.17 -15.07
CA VAL A 147 -3.17 -0.74 -13.82
C VAL A 147 -1.64 -0.68 -13.91
N THR A 148 -1.02 -1.52 -14.76
CA THR A 148 0.43 -1.51 -14.97
C THR A 148 0.89 -0.35 -15.86
N CYS A 149 0.03 0.12 -16.78
CA CYS A 149 0.31 1.30 -17.61
C CYS A 149 0.17 2.64 -16.85
N VAL A 150 -0.59 2.69 -15.75
CA VAL A 150 -0.74 3.93 -14.97
C VAL A 150 0.55 4.24 -14.21
N ILE A 151 1.24 5.32 -14.57
CA ILE A 151 2.47 5.76 -13.90
C ILE A 151 2.10 6.76 -12.81
N MET A 152 2.12 6.30 -11.57
CA MET A 152 1.78 7.11 -10.39
C MET A 152 3.02 7.85 -9.87
N GLU A 153 2.92 9.17 -9.67
CA GLU A 153 4.01 10.05 -9.19
C GLU A 153 4.12 10.16 -7.67
N THR A 154 3.14 9.66 -6.91
CA THR A 154 3.16 9.63 -5.44
C THR A 154 4.03 8.48 -4.93
N PHE A 155 4.38 8.40 -3.65
CA PHE A 155 5.03 7.19 -3.12
C PHE A 155 4.05 6.25 -2.44
N ASN A 156 4.18 4.95 -2.72
CA ASN A 156 3.72 3.89 -1.81
C ASN A 156 4.92 3.11 -1.28
N LYS A 157 4.69 2.17 -0.36
CA LYS A 157 5.76 1.35 0.24
C LYS A 157 6.62 0.64 -0.81
N ALA A 158 6.02 0.14 -1.89
CA ALA A 158 6.71 -0.59 -2.95
C ALA A 158 7.62 0.33 -3.79
N ARG A 159 7.07 1.43 -4.31
CA ARG A 159 7.79 2.38 -5.16
C ARG A 159 8.91 3.08 -4.39
N PHE A 160 8.66 3.43 -3.13
CA PHE A 160 9.66 4.04 -2.26
C PHE A 160 10.82 3.08 -1.97
N HIS A 161 10.51 1.80 -1.67
CA HIS A 161 11.51 0.76 -1.49
C HIS A 161 12.37 0.58 -2.75
N ILE A 162 11.76 0.36 -3.92
CA ILE A 162 12.50 0.16 -5.18
C ILE A 162 13.43 1.34 -5.50
N LEU A 163 12.93 2.56 -5.34
CA LEU A 163 13.73 3.76 -5.59
C LEU A 163 14.92 3.86 -4.64
N LEU A 164 14.70 3.68 -3.34
CA LEU A 164 15.77 3.83 -2.36
C LEU A 164 16.80 2.72 -2.39
N GLN A 165 16.39 1.47 -2.66
CA GLN A 165 17.36 0.39 -2.86
C GLN A 165 18.27 0.65 -4.08
N GLU A 166 17.73 1.21 -5.18
CA GLU A 166 18.54 1.64 -6.32
C GLU A 166 19.47 2.80 -5.95
N TYR A 167 18.94 3.81 -5.26
CA TYR A 167 19.71 4.98 -4.84
C TYR A 167 20.88 4.59 -3.93
N PHE A 168 20.67 3.77 -2.91
CA PHE A 168 21.76 3.35 -2.02
C PHE A 168 22.82 2.48 -2.72
N GLY A 169 22.45 1.74 -3.77
CA GLY A 169 23.38 0.89 -4.53
C GLY A 169 24.13 1.59 -5.65
N SER A 170 23.55 2.62 -6.26
CA SER A 170 24.07 3.24 -7.48
C SER A 170 24.21 4.77 -7.41
N ASN A 171 23.80 5.38 -6.29
CA ASN A 171 23.70 6.82 -6.10
C ASN A 171 22.81 7.52 -7.16
N ASN A 172 21.84 6.78 -7.73
CA ASN A 172 20.96 7.25 -8.78
C ASN A 172 19.49 7.25 -8.32
N VAL A 173 18.82 8.38 -8.49
CA VAL A 173 17.38 8.51 -8.21
C VAL A 173 16.61 8.26 -9.51
N LEU A 174 15.86 7.16 -9.56
CA LEU A 174 15.09 6.80 -10.76
C LEU A 174 13.84 7.68 -10.92
N PRO A 175 13.42 8.00 -12.16
CA PRO A 175 12.12 8.62 -12.40
C PRO A 175 10.96 7.63 -12.18
N PRO A 176 9.69 8.09 -12.17
CA PRO A 176 8.53 7.24 -11.93
C PRO A 176 8.37 6.05 -12.89
N ALA A 177 8.68 6.19 -14.18
CA ALA A 177 8.41 5.16 -15.18
C ALA A 177 9.21 3.85 -14.99
N PRO A 178 10.55 3.87 -14.76
CA PRO A 178 11.30 2.66 -14.42
C PRO A 178 10.86 2.00 -13.11
N VAL A 179 10.51 2.80 -12.10
CA VAL A 179 10.04 2.26 -10.81
C VAL A 179 8.67 1.61 -10.98
N ASN A 180 7.78 2.22 -11.76
CA ASN A 180 6.47 1.67 -12.12
C ASN A 180 6.58 0.28 -12.78
N PHE A 181 7.54 0.10 -13.69
CA PHE A 181 7.77 -1.18 -14.36
C PHE A 181 8.20 -2.29 -13.38
N ARG A 182 8.88 -1.93 -12.29
CA ARG A 182 9.34 -2.85 -11.24
C ARG A 182 8.30 -3.04 -10.11
N GLU A 183 7.25 -2.21 -10.07
CA GLU A 183 6.22 -2.24 -9.01
C GLU A 183 5.38 -3.53 -9.11
N PRO A 184 5.35 -4.36 -8.06
CA PRO A 184 4.49 -5.54 -8.05
C PRO A 184 3.03 -5.14 -7.78
N VAL A 185 2.15 -5.41 -8.75
CA VAL A 185 0.70 -5.10 -8.60
C VAL A 185 -0.11 -6.26 -8.04
N LEU A 186 0.32 -7.50 -8.28
CA LEU A 186 -0.35 -8.71 -7.77
C LEU A 186 0.13 -9.14 -6.39
N TRP A 187 1.42 -8.94 -6.12
CA TRP A 187 2.10 -9.51 -4.96
C TRP A 187 2.64 -8.41 -4.04
N ALA A 188 2.89 -8.75 -2.79
CA ALA A 188 3.61 -7.84 -1.90
C ALA A 188 5.07 -7.68 -2.35
N THR A 189 5.62 -6.48 -2.12
CA THR A 189 7.06 -6.24 -2.33
C THR A 189 7.87 -7.13 -1.40
N ARG A 190 8.85 -7.85 -1.96
CA ARG A 190 9.72 -8.73 -1.19
C ARG A 190 10.69 -7.89 -0.38
N ARG A 191 10.71 -8.12 0.94
CA ARG A 191 11.54 -7.39 1.90
C ARG A 191 12.03 -8.34 2.99
N LYS A 192 13.16 -8.03 3.62
CA LYS A 192 13.69 -8.77 4.78
C LYS A 192 13.20 -8.21 6.09
N LEU A 193 13.09 -6.89 6.21
CA LEU A 193 12.51 -6.21 7.35
C LEU A 193 11.09 -5.72 7.04
N GLN A 194 10.19 -5.93 8.00
CA GLN A 194 8.85 -5.34 7.99
C GLN A 194 8.91 -3.94 8.60
N ILE A 195 8.63 -2.90 7.80
CA ILE A 195 8.54 -1.52 8.27
C ILE A 195 7.10 -1.19 8.67
N ASN A 196 6.91 -0.77 9.92
CA ASN A 196 5.63 -0.32 10.48
C ASN A 196 5.72 1.18 10.80
N LEU A 197 5.05 2.00 9.99
CA LEU A 197 4.97 3.45 10.15
C LEU A 197 3.78 3.81 11.06
N GLY A 198 3.98 4.70 12.03
CA GLY A 198 2.94 5.07 13.00
C GLY A 198 2.71 3.99 14.06
N SER A 199 3.79 3.44 14.64
CA SER A 199 3.69 2.45 15.72
C SER A 199 3.53 3.13 17.08
N SER A 200 2.90 2.44 18.04
CA SER A 200 2.88 2.89 19.44
C SER A 200 4.27 2.84 20.07
N LEU A 201 4.58 3.77 20.98
CA LEU A 201 5.87 3.80 21.68
C LEU A 201 6.07 2.57 22.56
N GLN A 202 5.01 2.08 23.19
CA GLN A 202 5.00 0.83 23.99
C GLN A 202 5.45 -0.40 23.19
N SER A 203 5.24 -0.41 21.86
CA SER A 203 5.71 -1.51 21.03
C SER A 203 7.25 -1.63 21.01
N LYS A 204 7.95 -0.54 21.33
CA LYS A 204 9.42 -0.39 21.29
C LYS A 204 10.07 -0.24 22.66
N CYS A 205 9.61 0.73 23.45
CA CYS A 205 10.23 1.05 24.75
C CYS A 205 9.80 0.04 25.79
N LYS A 206 10.57 -1.05 25.93
CA LYS A 206 10.35 -2.06 26.97
C LYS A 206 11.22 -1.82 28.19
N SER A 207 12.31 -1.08 28.03
CA SER A 207 13.25 -0.73 29.09
C SER A 207 13.54 0.77 29.14
N ILE A 208 14.05 1.22 30.28
CA ILE A 208 14.52 2.60 30.49
C ILE A 208 15.76 2.88 29.62
N GLU A 209 16.56 1.85 29.33
CA GLU A 209 17.74 1.93 28.48
C GLU A 209 17.35 2.24 27.02
N ASP A 210 16.31 1.58 26.50
CA ASP A 210 15.77 1.85 25.16
C ASP A 210 15.34 3.32 25.04
N VAL A 211 14.66 3.82 26.08
CA VAL A 211 14.23 5.23 26.14
C VAL A 211 15.45 6.14 26.06
N LYS A 212 16.45 5.96 26.94
CA LYS A 212 17.66 6.81 26.97
C LYS A 212 18.37 6.84 25.62
N ILE A 213 18.54 5.68 24.96
CA ILE A 213 19.13 5.60 23.62
C ILE A 213 18.34 6.45 22.63
N LEU A 214 17.01 6.37 22.65
CA LEU A 214 16.16 7.16 21.76
C LEU A 214 16.26 8.67 22.05
N GLN A 215 16.31 9.07 23.34
CA GLN A 215 16.49 10.48 23.72
C GLN A 215 17.83 11.02 23.21
N ASP A 216 18.91 10.26 23.41
CA ASP A 216 20.27 10.65 22.99
C ASP A 216 20.40 10.79 21.47
N VAL A 217 19.77 9.88 20.70
CA VAL A 217 19.93 9.83 19.24
C VAL A 217 19.00 10.80 18.52
N PHE A 218 17.74 10.90 18.96
CA PHE A 218 16.68 11.61 18.24
C PHE A 218 16.33 12.97 18.85
N GLU A 219 17.29 13.64 19.49
CA GLU A 219 17.08 14.98 20.04
C GLU A 219 16.57 15.95 18.95
N GLY A 220 15.41 16.56 19.20
CA GLY A 220 14.73 17.46 18.27
C GLY A 220 14.03 16.81 17.07
N SER A 221 14.05 15.48 16.94
CA SER A 221 13.36 14.76 15.86
C SER A 221 11.85 14.71 16.06
N GLN A 222 11.10 14.75 14.95
CA GLN A 222 9.64 14.51 14.93
C GLN A 222 9.27 13.04 14.69
N TYR A 223 10.25 12.14 14.71
CA TYR A 223 10.01 10.71 14.67
C TYR A 223 11.09 9.96 15.46
N LEU A 224 10.75 8.75 15.92
CA LEU A 224 11.68 7.80 16.53
C LEU A 224 11.68 6.51 15.71
N LEU A 225 12.84 5.88 15.58
CA LEU A 225 12.98 4.60 14.89
C LEU A 225 13.48 3.54 15.87
N GLY A 226 12.88 2.35 15.84
CA GLY A 226 13.32 1.22 16.64
C GLY A 226 13.39 -0.06 15.81
N VAL A 227 14.47 -0.82 15.98
CA VAL A 227 14.74 -2.06 15.24
C VAL A 227 14.60 -3.26 16.18
N ASP A 228 13.76 -4.23 15.80
CA ASP A 228 13.66 -5.53 16.45
C ASP A 228 14.35 -6.58 15.55
N PHE A 229 15.63 -6.86 15.86
CA PHE A 229 16.48 -7.79 15.10
C PHE A 229 15.89 -9.21 15.05
N LYS A 230 15.30 -9.67 16.16
CA LYS A 230 14.73 -11.02 16.29
C LYS A 230 13.49 -11.19 15.43
N LYS A 231 12.58 -10.20 15.47
CA LYS A 231 11.33 -10.24 14.70
C LYS A 231 11.48 -9.68 13.28
N ARG A 232 12.66 -9.12 12.95
CA ARG A 232 12.93 -8.46 11.67
C ARG A 232 11.93 -7.34 11.37
N LYS A 233 11.70 -6.48 12.37
CA LYS A 233 10.75 -5.37 12.27
C LYS A 233 11.42 -4.04 12.57
N VAL A 234 11.15 -3.07 11.72
CA VAL A 234 11.45 -1.66 11.99
C VAL A 234 10.14 -0.98 12.33
N HIS A 235 10.11 -0.27 13.45
CA HIS A 235 8.95 0.50 13.86
C HIS A 235 9.33 1.96 13.92
N ILE A 236 8.46 2.78 13.35
CA ILE A 236 8.60 4.23 13.33
C ILE A 236 7.48 4.78 14.19
N VAL A 237 7.83 5.49 15.24
CA VAL A 237 6.89 6.25 16.08
C VAL A 237 6.90 7.68 15.58
N LEU A 238 5.72 8.23 15.28
CA LEU A 238 5.58 9.58 14.74
C LEU A 238 5.18 10.54 15.86
N HIS A 239 5.79 11.72 15.88
CA HIS A 239 5.39 12.77 16.79
C HIS A 239 4.03 13.35 16.36
N LYS A 240 3.22 13.86 17.30
CA LYS A 240 1.94 14.54 16.96
C LYS A 240 2.11 15.71 15.99
N ASN A 241 3.27 16.38 16.01
CA ASN A 241 3.56 17.50 15.13
C ASN A 241 4.35 17.08 13.87
N CYS A 242 4.42 15.79 13.55
CA CYS A 242 5.17 15.33 12.39
C CYS A 242 4.58 15.88 11.08
N THR A 243 5.46 16.34 10.20
CA THR A 243 5.12 16.75 8.85
C THR A 243 5.20 15.57 7.88
N ILE A 244 4.73 15.77 6.65
CA ILE A 244 4.90 14.79 5.56
C ILE A 244 6.39 14.56 5.27
N GLU A 245 7.20 15.60 5.37
CA GLU A 245 8.65 15.50 5.21
C GLU A 245 9.27 14.62 6.30
N ASP A 246 8.83 14.76 7.55
CA ASP A 246 9.30 13.92 8.66
C ASP A 246 8.93 12.44 8.44
N GLN A 247 7.73 12.17 7.92
CA GLN A 247 7.32 10.80 7.59
C GLN A 247 8.17 10.19 6.47
N LEU A 248 8.45 10.97 5.42
CA LEU A 248 9.33 10.54 4.33
C LEU A 248 10.75 10.29 4.83
N ASN A 249 11.28 11.17 5.69
CA ASN A 249 12.61 11.03 6.28
C ASN A 249 12.70 9.79 7.19
N ALA A 250 11.67 9.55 8.02
CA ALA A 250 11.60 8.38 8.87
C ALA A 250 11.60 7.07 8.06
N CYS A 251 10.83 7.04 6.97
CA CYS A 251 10.83 5.90 6.05
C CYS A 251 12.16 5.79 5.29
N TYR A 252 12.80 6.89 4.90
CA TYR A 252 14.12 6.90 4.28
C TYR A 252 15.16 6.23 5.18
N GLN A 253 15.20 6.61 6.46
CA GLN A 253 16.07 5.98 7.45
C GLN A 253 15.76 4.48 7.61
N ALA A 254 14.48 4.09 7.61
CA ALA A 254 14.10 2.69 7.73
C ALA A 254 14.49 1.86 6.48
N GLU A 255 14.40 2.43 5.28
CA GLU A 255 14.88 1.82 4.04
C GLU A 255 16.41 1.70 4.00
N LEU A 256 17.13 2.65 4.60
CA LEU A 256 18.57 2.59 4.79
C LEU A 256 18.97 1.38 5.65
N VAL A 257 18.25 1.17 6.76
CA VAL A 257 18.45 0.00 7.64
C VAL A 257 18.14 -1.31 6.90
N GLU A 258 17.07 -1.37 6.10
CA GLU A 258 16.76 -2.52 5.23
C GLU A 258 17.86 -2.78 4.20
N TYR A 259 18.36 -1.71 3.55
CA TYR A 259 19.46 -1.83 2.58
C TYR A 259 20.72 -2.40 3.23
N ALA A 260 21.12 -1.88 4.39
CA ALA A 260 22.25 -2.39 5.14
C ALA A 260 22.02 -3.85 5.60
N TRP A 261 20.80 -4.18 6.02
CA TRP A 261 20.43 -5.56 6.38
C TRP A 261 20.61 -6.54 5.21
N LEU A 262 20.22 -6.14 4.00
CA LEU A 262 20.38 -6.96 2.79
C LEU A 262 21.85 -7.25 2.46
N HIS A 263 22.76 -6.37 2.86
CA HIS A 263 24.20 -6.44 2.55
C HIS A 263 25.07 -6.96 3.70
N ILE A 264 24.46 -7.52 4.77
CA ILE A 264 25.19 -8.15 5.88
C ILE A 264 26.22 -9.17 5.38
N THR A 265 25.87 -10.01 4.40
CA THR A 265 26.76 -11.04 3.86
C THR A 265 27.65 -10.58 2.71
N SER A 266 27.46 -9.36 2.20
CA SER A 266 28.14 -8.83 1.01
C SER A 266 28.72 -7.43 1.23
N LEU A 267 29.40 -7.25 2.36
CA LEU A 267 29.94 -5.96 2.81
C LEU A 267 30.91 -5.32 1.79
N SER A 268 31.61 -6.13 0.99
CA SER A 268 32.50 -5.67 -0.09
C SER A 268 31.79 -4.97 -1.26
N GLN A 269 30.47 -5.13 -1.38
CA GLN A 269 29.66 -4.48 -2.41
C GLN A 269 29.20 -3.08 -2.00
N VAL A 270 29.35 -2.72 -0.72
CA VAL A 270 28.95 -1.43 -0.18
C VAL A 270 30.10 -0.44 -0.36
N GLN A 271 29.92 0.55 -1.24
CA GLN A 271 30.97 1.53 -1.57
C GLN A 271 31.06 2.67 -0.55
N ILE A 272 29.97 2.95 0.18
CA ILE A 272 29.86 4.08 1.11
C ILE A 272 30.34 3.65 2.49
N THR A 273 31.32 4.36 3.06
CA THR A 273 31.92 4.03 4.36
C THR A 273 30.90 4.07 5.50
N GLU A 274 30.00 5.06 5.53
CA GLU A 274 28.95 5.15 6.55
C GLU A 274 27.99 3.94 6.49
N LEU A 275 27.69 3.44 5.29
CA LEU A 275 26.88 2.23 5.13
C LEU A 275 27.62 0.98 5.61
N GLN A 276 28.94 0.88 5.41
CA GLN A 276 29.73 -0.24 5.95
C GLN A 276 29.69 -0.27 7.48
N LEU A 277 29.81 0.89 8.12
CA LEU A 277 29.68 1.02 9.58
C LEU A 277 28.28 0.60 10.05
N LEU A 278 27.23 1.01 9.33
CA LEU A 278 25.86 0.60 9.63
C LEU A 278 25.68 -0.93 9.51
N VAL A 279 26.23 -1.55 8.47
CA VAL A 279 26.19 -3.01 8.29
C VAL A 279 26.90 -3.73 9.44
N GLN A 280 28.04 -3.20 9.89
CA GLN A 280 28.77 -3.76 11.03
C GLN A 280 27.97 -3.65 12.33
N ALA A 281 27.37 -2.48 12.60
CA ALA A 281 26.50 -2.29 13.77
C ALA A 281 25.29 -3.24 13.75
N ILE A 282 24.71 -3.52 12.57
CA ILE A 282 23.63 -4.50 12.42
C ILE A 282 24.13 -5.92 12.73
N LYS A 283 25.33 -6.31 12.28
CA LYS A 283 25.94 -7.63 12.58
C LYS A 283 26.15 -7.86 14.06
N GLU A 284 26.55 -6.82 14.76
CA GLU A 284 26.79 -6.85 16.21
C GLU A 284 25.49 -6.72 17.02
N GLU A 285 24.34 -6.56 16.35
CA GLU A 285 23.04 -6.27 16.95
C GLU A 285 23.08 -5.05 17.90
N ASN A 286 23.98 -4.10 17.62
CA ASN A 286 24.17 -2.90 18.42
C ASN A 286 23.15 -1.82 18.04
N MET A 287 22.03 -1.83 18.75
CA MET A 287 20.91 -0.92 18.48
C MET A 287 21.30 0.56 18.54
N ARG A 288 22.13 1.00 19.49
CA ARG A 288 22.52 2.40 19.62
C ARG A 288 23.25 2.88 18.38
N ASP A 289 24.22 2.12 17.91
CA ASP A 289 25.02 2.48 16.75
C ASP A 289 24.22 2.40 15.46
N VAL A 290 23.36 1.38 15.32
CA VAL A 290 22.44 1.28 14.17
C VAL A 290 21.56 2.52 14.08
N LEU A 291 20.97 2.97 15.19
CA LEU A 291 20.11 4.15 15.21
C LEU A 291 20.90 5.44 14.98
N ALA A 292 22.05 5.61 15.66
CA ALA A 292 22.87 6.82 15.54
C ALA A 292 23.45 7.00 14.13
N ILE A 293 24.07 5.96 13.56
CA ILE A 293 24.67 6.00 12.22
C ILE A 293 23.59 6.23 11.17
N SER A 294 22.49 5.47 11.23
CA SER A 294 21.41 5.62 10.24
C SER A 294 20.73 6.99 10.33
N TYR A 295 20.52 7.52 11.53
CA TYR A 295 19.91 8.84 11.73
C TYR A 295 20.82 9.97 11.23
N GLN A 296 22.12 9.92 11.56
CA GLN A 296 23.08 10.92 11.07
C GLN A 296 23.20 10.91 9.55
N TYR A 297 23.25 9.72 8.94
CA TYR A 297 23.26 9.58 7.48
C TYR A 297 21.98 10.15 6.85
N ALA A 298 20.81 9.82 7.42
CA ALA A 298 19.53 10.34 6.96
C ALA A 298 19.47 11.87 7.04
N ARG A 299 19.83 12.44 8.19
CA ARG A 299 19.85 13.89 8.40
C ARG A 299 20.78 14.62 7.42
N LYS A 300 21.91 14.01 7.05
CA LYS A 300 22.88 14.59 6.10
C LYS A 300 22.40 14.53 4.65
N THR A 301 21.73 13.46 4.24
CA THR A 301 21.50 13.16 2.81
C THR A 301 20.05 13.34 2.35
N PHE A 302 19.08 13.26 3.27
CA PHE A 302 17.67 13.17 2.91
C PHE A 302 17.16 14.38 2.10
N LEU A 303 17.54 15.60 2.45
CA LEU A 303 17.06 16.81 1.76
C LEU A 303 17.56 16.89 0.31
N ASP A 304 18.81 16.50 0.06
CA ASP A 304 19.39 16.45 -1.28
C ASP A 304 18.69 15.37 -2.12
N VAL A 305 18.45 14.19 -1.52
CA VAL A 305 17.73 13.09 -2.17
C VAL A 305 16.28 13.45 -2.46
N LYS A 306 15.61 14.12 -1.52
CA LYS A 306 14.24 14.62 -1.70
C LYS A 306 14.17 15.60 -2.88
N SER A 307 15.12 16.54 -2.95
CA SER A 307 15.22 17.49 -4.07
C SER A 307 15.48 16.77 -5.40
N ALA A 308 16.31 15.72 -5.39
CA ALA A 308 16.55 14.89 -6.55
C ALA A 308 15.28 14.10 -6.97
N MET A 309 14.51 13.55 -6.02
CA MET A 309 13.23 12.90 -6.28
C MET A 309 12.25 13.86 -6.97
N GLU A 310 12.11 15.08 -6.45
CA GLU A 310 11.25 16.12 -7.03
C GLU A 310 11.69 16.49 -8.45
N SER A 311 13.01 16.65 -8.67
CA SER A 311 13.56 16.95 -10.00
C SER A 311 13.30 15.83 -11.04
N MET A 312 13.17 14.59 -10.57
CA MET A 312 12.85 13.42 -11.40
C MET A 312 11.34 13.20 -11.59
N GLY A 313 10.50 14.09 -11.04
CA GLY A 313 9.05 14.08 -11.22
C GLY A 313 8.26 13.32 -10.14
N TRP A 314 8.87 13.04 -8.98
CA TRP A 314 8.15 12.48 -7.85
C TRP A 314 7.44 13.56 -7.03
N ARG A 315 6.29 13.20 -6.48
CA ARG A 315 5.56 14.01 -5.51
C ARG A 315 5.94 13.61 -4.09
N THR A 316 6.50 14.58 -3.37
CA THR A 316 6.94 14.49 -1.97
C THR A 316 6.00 15.26 -1.02
N ASP A 317 4.98 15.92 -1.58
CA ASP A 317 3.99 16.70 -0.84
C ASP A 317 2.86 15.84 -0.25
N ILE A 318 2.87 14.53 -0.52
CA ILE A 318 1.92 13.53 0.01
C ILE A 318 2.68 12.27 0.42
N ALA A 319 2.42 11.74 1.62
CA ALA A 319 2.96 10.47 2.09
C ALA A 319 1.88 9.37 2.08
N LEU A 320 1.80 8.58 0.99
CA LEU A 320 0.95 7.38 0.93
C LEU A 320 1.72 6.11 1.34
N LEU A 321 2.47 6.22 2.44
CA LEU A 321 3.33 5.16 2.96
C LEU A 321 2.64 4.28 4.02
N GLY A 322 1.31 4.39 4.15
CA GLY A 322 0.50 3.56 5.05
C GLY A 322 0.90 3.70 6.51
N ALA A 323 0.99 4.95 6.98
CA ALA A 323 1.13 5.27 8.40
C ALA A 323 -0.14 4.86 9.14
N ASP A 324 0.02 4.16 10.25
CA ASP A 324 -1.06 3.89 11.20
C ASP A 324 -1.35 5.15 12.05
N GLU A 325 -2.45 5.15 12.79
CA GLU A 325 -3.04 6.29 13.50
C GLU A 325 -2.27 6.70 14.76
N TRP A 326 -1.28 5.91 15.20
CA TRP A 326 -0.56 6.22 16.43
C TRP A 326 0.35 7.43 16.27
N ARG A 327 0.20 8.37 17.20
CA ARG A 327 1.13 9.47 17.41
C ARG A 327 1.62 9.42 18.86
N ALA A 328 2.82 9.93 19.10
CA ALA A 328 3.31 10.11 20.45
C ALA A 328 3.73 11.56 20.66
N GLU A 329 3.73 11.96 21.92
CA GLU A 329 4.23 13.23 22.37
C GLU A 329 5.38 12.95 23.32
N TRP A 330 6.54 13.48 22.99
CA TRP A 330 7.71 13.38 23.82
C TRP A 330 8.33 14.75 23.98
N ASP A 331 8.60 15.07 25.23
CA ASP A 331 9.46 16.17 25.59
C ASP A 331 10.55 15.54 26.45
N PHE A 332 11.76 15.54 25.92
CA PHE A 332 12.91 14.92 26.59
C PHE A 332 13.25 15.60 27.93
N THR A 333 12.54 16.68 28.29
CA THR A 333 12.58 17.31 29.61
C THR A 333 11.45 16.89 30.58
N THR A 334 10.29 16.39 30.09
CA THR A 334 9.10 16.12 30.92
C THR A 334 8.50 14.70 30.80
N GLY A 335 8.95 13.88 29.84
CA GLY A 335 8.58 12.45 29.74
C GLY A 335 8.00 12.04 28.38
N LEU A 336 7.63 10.75 28.27
CA LEU A 336 7.09 10.11 27.05
C LEU A 336 5.61 9.75 27.24
N SER A 337 4.74 10.11 26.28
CA SER A 337 3.33 9.73 26.30
C SER A 337 2.79 9.38 24.91
N ASP A 338 1.97 8.32 24.82
CA ASP A 338 1.31 7.89 23.57
C ASP A 338 -0.11 8.48 23.49
N LYS A 339 -0.54 8.89 22.28
CA LYS A 339 -1.94 9.22 21.98
C LYS A 339 -2.35 8.59 20.66
N LYS A 340 -3.39 7.75 20.69
CA LYS A 340 -4.00 7.26 19.45
C LYS A 340 -4.93 8.35 18.90
N GLU A 341 -4.68 8.85 17.69
CA GLU A 341 -5.64 9.72 17.02
C GLU A 341 -6.83 8.85 16.56
N MET A 342 -8.06 9.24 16.91
CA MET A 342 -9.29 8.54 16.56
C MET A 342 -9.84 9.00 15.21
#